data_AF-A0A7K2AM19-F1
#
_entry.id   AF-A0A7K2AM19-F1
#
_cell.length_a   1.000
_cell.length_b   1.000
_cell.length_c   1.000
_cell.angle_alpha   90.00
_cell.angle_beta   90.00
_cell.angle_gamma   90.00
#
_symmetry.space_group_name_H-M   'P 1'
#
loop_
_entity.id
_entity.type
_entity.pdbx_description
1 polymer ?
#
loop_
_entity_poly.entity_id
_entity_poly.type
_entity_poly.pdbx_seq_one_letter_code
_entity_poly.pdbx_strand_id
1 'polypeptide(L)'
;MPRVRLFAGLREAARTSELEIEGATVGEVLEAASSRFGTQFAEGLATAKIWRNGEEVDSLQPVGPEDEIALLPPVSGGSIAWGRELGSGGFATLVVVAALALGNMVGEQDLWTPILAAMVGLWTVDVVGAASERGNDLAIGPLLAGQIAAMALIHLLGPSALLPALAMGVIFPLGAATFVPRRRQLTSLGIAAAVGTLSCGALASLMLARTVFEPGNRTIGFFLLVVVGTIILAEAARRMRSNRWLNRQNTVVIGVVALSIIAAVLWGFSVTDFLLIGFGLSAAYLAGEGFGTVLRSGRLWSSPLPGILSSLDGPLCAGLAFFSLLTLIL
;
A
#
# COMPACT_ATOMS: atom_id res chain seq x y z
N MET A 1 17.70 -18.20 -37.05
CA MET A 1 17.55 -17.51 -35.77
C MET A 1 16.07 -17.31 -35.56
N PRO A 2 15.45 -17.78 -34.46
CA PRO A 2 14.05 -17.47 -34.17
C PRO A 2 13.82 -15.96 -34.01
N ARG A 3 12.60 -15.53 -34.31
CA ARG A 3 12.15 -14.14 -34.23
C ARG A 3 11.55 -13.88 -32.86
N VAL A 4 12.07 -12.90 -32.12
CA VAL A 4 11.64 -12.58 -30.75
C VAL A 4 10.86 -11.27 -30.76
N ARG A 5 9.62 -11.32 -30.25
CA ARG A 5 8.72 -10.15 -30.13
C ARG A 5 8.62 -9.70 -28.69
N LEU A 6 8.88 -8.41 -28.51
CA LEU A 6 8.94 -7.76 -27.20
C LEU A 6 7.76 -6.82 -27.01
N PHE A 7 7.16 -6.89 -25.82
CA PHE A 7 6.00 -6.09 -25.45
C PHE A 7 6.27 -5.27 -24.19
N ALA A 8 5.53 -4.18 -24.03
CA ALA A 8 5.53 -3.30 -22.85
C ALA A 8 6.94 -2.99 -22.31
N GLY A 9 7.19 -3.26 -21.02
CA GLY A 9 8.47 -2.94 -20.36
C GLY A 9 9.70 -3.63 -20.99
N LEU A 10 9.53 -4.81 -21.61
CA LEU A 10 10.63 -5.48 -22.31
C LEU A 10 11.02 -4.74 -23.60
N ARG A 11 10.03 -4.19 -24.33
CA ARG A 11 10.27 -3.33 -25.49
C ARG A 11 10.99 -2.04 -25.11
N GLU A 12 10.62 -1.45 -23.97
CA GLU A 12 11.27 -0.22 -23.48
C GLU A 12 12.71 -0.49 -23.05
N ALA A 13 12.96 -1.58 -22.34
CA ALA A 13 14.31 -2.01 -21.94
C ALA A 13 15.20 -2.32 -23.15
N ALA A 14 14.65 -3.00 -24.17
CA ALA A 14 15.39 -3.38 -25.37
C ALA A 14 15.48 -2.28 -26.45
N ARG A 15 14.66 -1.21 -26.33
CA ARG A 15 14.46 -0.15 -27.33
C ARG A 15 14.11 -0.66 -28.74
N THR A 16 13.56 -1.87 -28.82
CA THR A 16 13.05 -2.48 -30.04
C THR A 16 11.83 -3.33 -29.70
N SER A 17 10.86 -3.39 -30.61
CA SER A 17 9.75 -4.35 -30.51
C SER A 17 10.11 -5.73 -31.05
N GLU A 18 11.18 -5.77 -31.86
CA GLU A 18 11.61 -6.76 -32.83
C GLU A 18 13.07 -7.20 -32.70
N LEU A 19 13.42 -8.49 -32.57
CA LEU A 19 14.79 -8.93 -32.87
C LEU A 19 14.91 -10.41 -33.24
N GLU A 20 16.03 -10.76 -33.87
CA GLU A 20 16.46 -12.14 -34.08
C GLU A 20 17.60 -12.49 -33.12
N ILE A 21 17.52 -13.69 -32.53
CA ILE A 21 18.50 -14.20 -31.57
C ILE A 21 18.81 -15.65 -31.91
N GLU A 22 20.06 -16.05 -31.76
CA GLU A 22 20.49 -17.43 -31.95
C GLU A 22 20.27 -18.27 -30.69
N GLY A 23 19.78 -19.50 -30.88
CA GLY A 23 19.57 -20.49 -29.82
C GLY A 23 18.82 -21.69 -30.37
N ALA A 24 19.15 -22.88 -29.87
CA ALA A 24 18.49 -24.15 -30.21
C ALA A 24 17.26 -24.42 -29.32
N THR A 25 17.20 -23.76 -28.16
CA THR A 25 16.09 -23.84 -27.20
C THR A 25 15.60 -22.46 -26.80
N VAL A 26 14.37 -22.38 -26.31
CA VAL A 26 13.79 -21.14 -25.79
C VAL A 26 14.70 -20.55 -24.72
N GLY A 27 15.21 -21.36 -23.78
CA GLY A 27 16.10 -20.95 -22.70
C GLY A 27 17.38 -20.28 -23.21
N GLU A 28 18.04 -20.86 -24.22
CA GLU A 28 19.24 -20.26 -24.83
C GLU A 28 18.95 -18.90 -25.46
N VAL A 29 17.82 -18.77 -26.15
CA VAL A 29 17.38 -17.50 -26.74
C VAL A 29 17.15 -16.43 -25.66
N LEU A 30 16.56 -16.82 -24.53
CA LEU A 30 16.28 -15.92 -23.39
C LEU A 30 17.54 -15.49 -22.64
N GLU A 31 18.49 -16.40 -22.48
CA GLU A 31 19.79 -16.12 -21.86
C GLU A 31 20.61 -15.16 -22.74
N ALA A 32 20.62 -15.39 -24.05
CA ALA A 32 21.25 -14.51 -25.02
C ALA A 32 20.59 -13.11 -25.03
N ALA A 33 19.25 -13.04 -24.95
CA ALA A 33 18.52 -11.78 -24.85
C ALA A 33 18.89 -11.01 -23.56
N SER A 34 18.93 -11.71 -22.42
CA SER A 34 19.26 -11.13 -21.12
C SER A 34 20.70 -10.61 -21.07
N SER A 35 21.64 -11.38 -21.64
CA SER A 35 23.04 -10.98 -21.76
C SER A 35 23.21 -9.73 -22.63
N ARG A 36 22.38 -9.59 -23.68
CA ARG A 36 22.43 -8.46 -24.61
C ARG A 36 21.85 -7.17 -24.03
N PHE A 37 20.73 -7.23 -23.31
CA PHE A 37 20.01 -6.06 -22.82
C PHE A 37 20.24 -5.73 -21.35
N GLY A 38 20.95 -6.59 -20.63
CA GLY A 38 21.39 -6.35 -19.26
C GLY A 38 20.30 -6.51 -18.21
N THR A 39 20.62 -6.07 -16.99
CA THR A 39 19.87 -6.42 -15.77
C THR A 39 18.40 -6.01 -15.79
N GLN A 40 18.09 -4.82 -16.32
CA GLN A 40 16.69 -4.34 -16.38
C GLN A 40 15.80 -5.22 -17.27
N PHE A 41 16.35 -5.76 -18.36
CA PHE A 41 15.63 -6.68 -19.23
C PHE A 41 15.45 -8.05 -18.57
N ALA A 42 16.50 -8.56 -17.92
CA ALA A 42 16.45 -9.84 -17.20
C ALA A 42 15.41 -9.83 -16.06
N GLU A 43 15.28 -8.72 -15.34
CA GLU A 43 14.26 -8.54 -14.30
C GLU A 43 12.83 -8.59 -14.86
N GLY A 44 12.59 -7.93 -16.00
CA GLY A 44 11.30 -7.99 -16.69
C GLY A 44 10.99 -9.40 -17.20
N LEU A 45 12.01 -10.07 -17.74
CA LEU A 45 11.88 -11.41 -18.32
C LEU A 45 11.52 -12.46 -17.26
N ALA A 46 12.05 -12.32 -16.04
CA ALA A 46 11.76 -13.23 -14.92
C ALA A 46 10.27 -13.32 -14.54
N THR A 47 9.46 -12.34 -14.98
CA THR A 47 8.01 -12.30 -14.71
C THR A 47 7.15 -12.50 -15.96
N ALA A 48 7.78 -12.60 -17.14
CA ALA A 48 7.07 -12.71 -18.41
C ALA A 48 6.62 -14.14 -18.71
N LYS A 49 5.46 -14.28 -19.34
CA LYS A 49 5.02 -15.53 -19.98
C LYS A 49 5.66 -15.65 -21.36
N ILE A 50 6.07 -16.86 -21.71
CA ILE A 50 6.78 -17.15 -22.95
C ILE A 50 5.85 -17.93 -23.87
N TRP A 51 5.71 -17.43 -25.10
CA TRP A 51 4.84 -18.02 -26.11
C TRP A 51 5.66 -18.33 -27.36
N ARG A 52 5.51 -19.52 -27.92
CA ARG A 52 6.08 -19.91 -29.21
C ARG A 52 4.95 -20.17 -30.19
N ASN A 53 4.93 -19.46 -31.32
CA ASN A 53 3.92 -19.60 -32.38
C ASN A 53 2.46 -19.59 -31.87
N GLY A 54 2.17 -18.85 -30.80
CA GLY A 54 0.83 -18.76 -30.23
C GLY A 54 0.49 -19.79 -29.14
N GLU A 55 1.44 -20.60 -28.69
CA GLU A 55 1.26 -21.52 -27.55
C GLU A 55 2.20 -21.14 -26.40
N GLU A 56 1.74 -21.25 -25.15
CA GLU A 56 2.58 -21.01 -23.95
C GLU A 56 3.54 -22.20 -23.75
N VAL A 57 4.83 -21.91 -23.59
CA VAL A 57 5.90 -22.91 -23.62
C VAL A 57 6.88 -22.75 -22.46
N ASP A 58 7.60 -23.83 -22.13
CA ASP A 58 8.71 -23.80 -21.19
C ASP A 58 10.06 -23.57 -21.91
N SER A 59 11.04 -23.12 -21.14
CA SER A 59 12.43 -22.84 -21.51
C SER A 59 13.16 -23.99 -22.20
N LEU A 60 12.81 -25.25 -21.94
CA LEU A 60 13.46 -26.42 -22.56
C LEU A 60 12.95 -26.72 -23.98
N GLN A 61 11.93 -26.00 -24.47
CA GLN A 61 11.34 -26.29 -25.76
C GLN A 61 12.31 -25.97 -26.91
N PRO A 62 12.50 -26.87 -27.89
CA PRO A 62 13.31 -26.59 -29.07
C PRO A 62 12.71 -25.46 -29.91
N VAL A 63 13.57 -24.67 -30.54
CA VAL A 63 13.19 -23.59 -31.48
C VAL A 63 14.03 -23.65 -32.74
N GLY A 64 13.36 -23.43 -33.87
CA GLY A 64 13.91 -23.37 -35.20
C GLY A 64 13.91 -21.96 -35.77
N PRO A 65 14.46 -21.78 -36.99
CA PRO A 65 14.63 -20.47 -37.61
C PRO A 65 13.31 -19.78 -37.99
N GLU A 66 12.24 -20.53 -38.21
CA GLU A 66 10.91 -20.00 -38.56
C GLU A 66 10.02 -19.75 -37.33
N ASP A 67 10.51 -20.04 -36.12
CA ASP A 67 9.72 -19.90 -34.91
C ASP A 67 9.67 -18.44 -34.43
N GLU A 68 8.48 -18.00 -34.07
CA GLU A 68 8.24 -16.74 -33.38
C GLU A 68 8.11 -16.98 -31.87
N ILE A 69 8.93 -16.29 -31.08
CA ILE A 69 8.88 -16.28 -29.62
C ILE A 69 8.32 -14.93 -29.17
N ALA A 70 7.15 -14.91 -28.55
CA ALA A 70 6.56 -13.72 -27.96
C ALA A 70 6.80 -13.71 -26.45
N LEU A 71 7.35 -12.60 -25.96
CA LEU A 71 7.59 -12.36 -24.54
C LEU A 71 6.54 -11.41 -23.99
N LEU A 72 5.56 -11.98 -23.29
CA LEU A 72 4.45 -11.24 -22.71
C LEU A 72 4.73 -11.00 -21.22
N PRO A 73 5.23 -9.80 -20.83
CA PRO A 73 5.18 -9.41 -19.44
C PRO A 73 3.73 -9.44 -18.96
N PRO A 74 3.48 -9.62 -17.64
CA PRO A 74 2.14 -9.72 -17.12
C PRO A 74 1.31 -8.54 -17.64
N VAL A 75 0.21 -8.85 -18.34
CA VAL A 75 -0.75 -7.83 -18.73
C VAL A 75 -1.13 -7.11 -17.46
N SER A 76 -0.89 -5.79 -17.42
CA SER A 76 -1.45 -4.92 -16.40
C SER A 76 -2.96 -5.06 -16.52
N GLY A 77 -3.53 -6.04 -15.81
CA GLY A 77 -4.96 -6.20 -15.64
C GLY A 77 -5.50 -4.86 -15.23
N GLY A 78 -6.63 -4.46 -15.83
CA GLY A 78 -7.18 -3.12 -15.74
C GLY A 78 -7.20 -2.58 -14.31
N SER A 79 -6.11 -1.91 -13.92
CA SER A 79 -6.12 -0.98 -12.83
C SER A 79 -7.01 0.15 -13.33
N ILE A 80 -8.18 0.27 -12.69
CA ILE A 80 -9.05 1.43 -12.73
C ILE A 80 -8.22 2.67 -13.12
N ALA A 81 -8.51 3.26 -14.28
CA ALA A 81 -7.67 4.20 -15.04
C ALA A 81 -7.28 5.51 -14.31
N TRP A 82 -7.58 5.64 -13.03
CA TRP A 82 -7.31 6.79 -12.19
C TRP A 82 -5.83 6.93 -11.82
N GLY A 83 -5.04 5.86 -11.91
CA GLY A 83 -3.65 5.83 -11.43
C GLY A 83 -2.59 6.42 -12.36
N ARG A 84 -2.88 6.63 -13.65
CA ARG A 84 -1.87 7.08 -14.63
C ARG A 84 -1.90 8.60 -14.88
N GLU A 85 -3.05 9.26 -14.70
CA GLU A 85 -3.19 10.72 -14.86
C GLU A 85 -2.88 11.50 -13.57
N LEU A 86 -3.10 10.91 -12.39
CA LEU A 86 -2.73 11.50 -11.10
C LEU A 86 -1.29 11.09 -10.76
N GLY A 87 -0.33 11.81 -11.33
CA GLY A 87 1.10 11.56 -11.20
C GLY A 87 1.57 11.28 -9.76
N SER A 88 2.34 10.20 -9.58
CA SER A 88 2.93 9.72 -8.32
C SER A 88 1.90 9.39 -7.22
N GLY A 89 1.91 8.17 -6.67
CA GLY A 89 0.98 7.76 -5.59
C GLY A 89 0.91 8.70 -4.37
N GLY A 90 1.91 9.58 -4.20
CA GLY A 90 1.89 10.67 -3.23
C GLY A 90 0.77 11.68 -3.44
N PHE A 91 0.43 12.07 -4.68
CA PHE A 91 -0.62 13.08 -4.93
C PHE A 91 -2.01 12.58 -4.56
N ALA A 92 -2.39 11.38 -5.04
CA ALA A 92 -3.68 10.78 -4.71
C ALA A 92 -3.84 10.58 -3.19
N THR A 93 -2.77 10.14 -2.53
CA THR A 93 -2.74 10.02 -1.06
C THR A 93 -2.95 11.38 -0.39
N LEU A 94 -2.26 12.43 -0.85
CA LEU A 94 -2.43 13.79 -0.31
C LEU A 94 -3.87 14.28 -0.47
N VAL A 95 -4.52 14.04 -1.61
CA VAL A 95 -5.92 14.44 -1.84
C VAL A 95 -6.86 13.76 -0.85
N VAL A 96 -6.70 12.45 -0.64
CA VAL A 96 -7.57 11.69 0.27
C VAL A 96 -7.36 12.14 1.73
N VAL A 97 -6.12 12.32 2.17
CA VAL A 97 -5.84 12.78 3.54
C VAL A 97 -6.26 14.25 3.71
N ALA A 98 -6.11 15.09 2.69
CA ALA A 98 -6.59 16.48 2.72
C ALA A 98 -8.12 16.54 2.82
N ALA A 99 -8.85 15.67 2.12
CA ALA A 99 -10.30 15.56 2.28
C ALA A 99 -10.69 15.19 3.72
N LEU A 100 -9.94 14.26 4.35
CA LEU A 100 -10.13 13.91 5.76
C LEU A 100 -9.83 15.09 6.70
N ALA A 101 -8.77 15.85 6.43
CA ALA A 101 -8.42 17.06 7.18
C ALA A 101 -9.49 18.15 7.05
N LEU A 102 -10.01 18.38 5.85
CA LEU A 102 -11.11 19.31 5.61
C LEU A 102 -12.39 18.87 6.31
N GLY A 103 -12.73 17.57 6.24
CA GLY A 103 -13.86 17.00 6.99
C GLY A 103 -13.71 17.16 8.51
N ASN A 104 -12.49 17.12 9.03
CA ASN A 104 -12.20 17.43 10.43
C ASN A 104 -12.31 18.92 10.77
N MET A 105 -12.30 19.84 9.81
CA MET A 105 -12.43 21.29 10.07
C MET A 105 -13.87 21.77 10.02
N VAL A 106 -14.73 21.13 9.23
CA VAL A 106 -16.14 21.52 9.04
C VAL A 106 -16.98 20.97 10.21
N GLY A 107 -17.10 21.75 11.29
CA GLY A 107 -17.63 21.31 12.59
C GLY A 107 -19.15 21.14 12.73
N GLU A 108 -19.95 21.29 11.66
CA GLU A 108 -21.42 21.25 11.77
C GLU A 108 -22.07 19.93 11.29
N GLN A 109 -21.40 19.19 10.40
CA GLN A 109 -21.85 17.87 9.94
C GLN A 109 -20.74 16.87 10.20
N ASP A 110 -21.05 15.70 10.77
CA ASP A 110 -20.04 14.65 11.01
C ASP A 110 -19.63 13.95 9.69
N LEU A 111 -19.02 14.71 8.79
CA LEU A 111 -18.49 14.23 7.51
C LEU A 111 -17.19 13.46 7.69
N TRP A 112 -16.49 13.66 8.79
CA TRP A 112 -15.19 13.04 9.02
C TRP A 112 -15.27 11.51 9.13
N THR A 113 -16.27 10.97 9.84
CA THR A 113 -16.44 9.52 10.00
C THR A 113 -16.63 8.81 8.64
N PRO A 114 -17.58 9.23 7.76
CA PRO A 114 -17.71 8.61 6.44
C PRO A 114 -16.51 8.86 5.52
N ILE A 115 -15.83 10.02 5.63
CA ILE A 115 -14.60 10.27 4.85
C ILE A 115 -13.47 9.34 5.29
N LEU A 116 -13.31 9.11 6.60
CA LEU A 116 -12.34 8.17 7.14
C LEU A 116 -12.63 6.75 6.64
N ALA A 117 -13.88 6.31 6.72
CA ALA A 117 -14.32 5.01 6.22
C ALA A 117 -14.04 4.85 4.72
N ALA A 118 -14.32 5.88 3.92
CA ALA A 118 -14.02 5.89 2.49
C ALA A 118 -12.51 5.81 2.21
N MET A 119 -11.69 6.57 2.94
CA MET A 119 -10.23 6.52 2.82
C MET A 119 -9.68 5.11 3.10
N VAL A 120 -10.09 4.51 4.23
CA VAL A 120 -9.62 3.17 4.63
C VAL A 120 -10.14 2.10 3.67
N GLY A 121 -11.38 2.23 3.21
CA GLY A 121 -11.97 1.35 2.19
C GLY A 121 -11.23 1.42 0.85
N LEU A 122 -10.91 2.62 0.37
CA LEU A 122 -10.12 2.82 -0.86
C LEU A 122 -8.71 2.25 -0.74
N TRP A 123 -8.04 2.45 0.40
CA TRP A 123 -6.75 1.80 0.66
C TRP A 123 -6.88 0.27 0.66
N THR A 124 -7.95 -0.27 1.21
CA THR A 124 -8.22 -1.72 1.22
C THR A 124 -8.38 -2.25 -0.20
N VAL A 125 -9.14 -1.56 -1.05
CA VAL A 125 -9.29 -1.89 -2.48
C VAL A 125 -7.93 -1.89 -3.17
N ASP A 126 -7.09 -0.89 -2.90
CA ASP A 126 -5.77 -0.72 -3.49
C ASP A 126 -4.81 -1.87 -3.11
N VAL A 127 -4.79 -2.27 -1.84
CA VAL A 127 -3.99 -3.43 -1.38
C VAL A 127 -4.52 -4.74 -1.95
N VAL A 128 -5.85 -4.92 -2.01
CA VAL A 128 -6.47 -6.10 -2.61
C VAL A 128 -6.11 -6.23 -4.09
N GLY A 129 -6.10 -5.11 -4.82
CA GLY A 129 -5.63 -5.06 -6.21
C GLY A 129 -4.19 -5.55 -6.35
N ALA A 130 -3.28 -4.97 -5.56
CA ALA A 130 -1.86 -5.35 -5.56
C ALA A 130 -1.62 -6.82 -5.16
N ALA A 131 -2.41 -7.36 -4.24
CA ALA A 131 -2.29 -8.76 -3.83
C ALA A 131 -2.85 -9.73 -4.89
N SER A 132 -3.92 -9.35 -5.59
CA SER A 132 -4.53 -10.11 -6.69
C SER A 132 -3.56 -10.25 -7.87
N GLU A 133 -2.81 -9.20 -8.20
CA GLU A 133 -1.74 -9.25 -9.21
C GLU A 133 -0.66 -10.29 -8.87
N ARG A 134 -0.48 -10.62 -7.59
CA ARG A 134 0.43 -11.67 -7.10
C ARG A 134 -0.22 -13.04 -6.93
N GLY A 135 -1.45 -13.22 -7.43
CA GLY A 135 -2.19 -14.48 -7.33
C GLY A 135 -2.84 -14.73 -5.97
N ASN A 136 -2.88 -13.75 -5.06
CA ASN A 136 -3.57 -13.88 -3.78
C ASN A 136 -5.01 -13.35 -3.89
N ASP A 137 -5.99 -14.25 -3.89
CA ASP A 137 -7.42 -13.89 -3.91
C ASP A 137 -7.90 -13.45 -2.51
N LEU A 138 -8.02 -12.14 -2.32
CA LEU A 138 -8.55 -11.52 -1.11
C LEU A 138 -10.02 -11.14 -1.30
N ALA A 139 -10.87 -11.56 -0.37
CA ALA A 139 -12.29 -11.24 -0.41
C ALA A 139 -12.56 -9.80 0.04
N ILE A 140 -12.74 -8.89 -0.92
CA ILE A 140 -12.96 -7.47 -0.62
C ILE A 140 -14.24 -7.21 0.18
N GLY A 141 -15.35 -7.89 -0.16
CA GLY A 141 -16.64 -7.72 0.51
C GLY A 141 -16.54 -7.97 2.03
N PRO A 142 -16.01 -9.12 2.46
CA PRO A 142 -15.74 -9.41 3.88
C PRO A 142 -14.83 -8.39 4.57
N LEU A 143 -13.79 -7.90 3.91
CA LEU A 143 -12.92 -6.87 4.49
C LEU A 143 -13.70 -5.57 4.76
N LEU A 144 -14.51 -5.12 3.80
CA LEU A 144 -15.36 -3.94 3.97
C LEU A 144 -16.48 -4.16 5.01
N ALA A 145 -17.06 -5.36 5.05
CA ALA A 145 -18.05 -5.73 6.07
C ALA A 145 -17.45 -5.70 7.48
N GLY A 146 -16.21 -6.16 7.64
CA GLY A 146 -15.45 -6.05 8.89
C GLY A 146 -15.26 -4.60 9.34
N GLN A 147 -14.99 -3.68 8.40
CA GLN A 147 -14.87 -2.25 8.68
C GLN A 147 -16.19 -1.64 9.16
N ILE A 148 -17.29 -1.98 8.49
CA ILE A 148 -18.64 -1.54 8.90
C ILE A 148 -18.98 -2.07 10.30
N ALA A 149 -18.70 -3.35 10.57
CA ALA A 149 -18.93 -3.95 11.87
C ALA A 149 -18.06 -3.31 12.97
N ALA A 150 -16.78 -3.02 12.68
CA ALA A 150 -15.88 -2.32 13.58
C ALA A 150 -16.42 -0.93 13.96
N MET A 151 -16.91 -0.16 12.99
CA MET A 151 -17.52 1.15 13.24
C MET A 151 -18.79 1.04 14.10
N ALA A 152 -19.65 0.06 13.82
CA ALA A 152 -20.85 -0.19 14.62
C ALA A 152 -20.50 -0.52 16.08
N LEU A 153 -19.46 -1.32 16.32
CA LEU A 153 -19.03 -1.67 17.68
C LEU A 153 -18.58 -0.46 18.50
N ILE A 154 -18.00 0.57 17.86
CA ILE A 154 -17.59 1.80 18.56
C ILE A 154 -18.81 2.53 19.11
N HIS A 155 -19.90 2.60 18.33
CA HIS A 155 -21.15 3.20 18.77
C HIS A 155 -21.86 2.38 19.85
N LEU A 156 -21.65 1.06 19.88
CA LEU A 156 -22.29 0.15 20.84
C LEU A 156 -21.52 0.01 22.16
N LEU A 157 -20.19 -0.06 22.09
CA LEU A 157 -19.31 -0.42 23.21
C LEU A 157 -18.43 0.75 23.70
N GLY A 158 -18.44 1.88 22.99
CA GLY A 158 -17.66 3.06 23.35
C GLY A 158 -16.15 2.76 23.47
N PRO A 159 -15.46 3.24 24.52
CA PRO A 159 -14.01 3.08 24.70
C PRO A 159 -13.52 1.63 24.70
N SER A 160 -14.38 0.67 25.08
CA SER A 160 -14.03 -0.76 25.11
C SER A 160 -14.05 -1.43 23.72
N ALA A 161 -14.43 -0.70 22.67
CA ALA A 161 -14.62 -1.24 21.33
C ALA A 161 -13.33 -1.57 20.57
N LEU A 162 -12.16 -1.11 21.00
CA LEU A 162 -10.92 -1.24 20.23
C LEU A 162 -10.58 -2.70 19.89
N LEU A 163 -10.54 -3.57 20.92
CA LEU A 163 -10.21 -4.99 20.74
C LEU A 163 -11.26 -5.76 19.92
N PRO A 164 -12.58 -5.66 20.20
CA PRO A 164 -13.58 -6.34 19.37
C PRO A 164 -13.64 -5.77 17.95
N ALA A 165 -13.36 -4.48 17.73
CA ALA A 165 -13.25 -3.91 16.39
C ALA A 165 -12.05 -4.48 15.61
N LEU A 166 -10.88 -4.63 16.24
CA LEU A 166 -9.73 -5.33 15.66
C LEU A 166 -10.08 -6.78 15.27
N ALA A 167 -10.83 -7.48 16.13
CA ALA A 167 -11.26 -8.84 15.89
C ALA A 167 -12.17 -8.96 14.65
N MET A 168 -13.00 -7.95 14.35
CA MET A 168 -13.82 -7.95 13.12
C MET A 168 -12.96 -8.02 11.86
N GLY A 169 -11.76 -7.41 11.89
CA GLY A 169 -10.78 -7.49 10.82
C GLY A 169 -10.25 -8.90 10.54
N VAL A 170 -10.39 -9.83 11.50
CA VAL A 170 -9.98 -11.23 11.34
C VAL A 170 -11.20 -12.13 11.08
N ILE A 171 -12.26 -11.93 11.85
CA ILE A 171 -13.45 -12.79 11.83
C ILE A 171 -14.11 -12.80 10.44
N PHE A 172 -14.30 -11.64 9.82
CA PHE A 172 -14.94 -11.56 8.52
C PHE A 172 -14.16 -12.23 7.39
N PRO A 173 -12.86 -11.91 7.16
CA PRO A 173 -12.11 -12.57 6.09
C PRO A 173 -11.93 -14.07 6.33
N LEU A 174 -11.68 -14.52 7.57
CA LEU A 174 -11.57 -15.95 7.87
C LEU A 174 -12.91 -16.68 7.69
N GLY A 175 -14.01 -16.08 8.18
CA GLY A 175 -15.34 -16.62 8.01
C GLY A 175 -15.70 -16.78 6.54
N ALA A 176 -15.42 -15.77 5.72
CA ALA A 176 -15.68 -15.83 4.28
C ALA A 176 -14.82 -16.88 3.54
N ALA A 177 -13.58 -17.11 3.98
CA ALA A 177 -12.71 -18.13 3.39
C ALA A 177 -13.23 -19.57 3.59
N THR A 178 -14.11 -19.80 4.57
CA THR A 178 -14.76 -21.11 4.74
C THR A 178 -15.67 -21.45 3.56
N PHE A 179 -16.22 -20.47 2.85
CA PHE A 179 -17.15 -20.70 1.73
C PHE A 179 -16.45 -20.84 0.37
N VAL A 180 -15.17 -20.43 0.24
CA VAL A 180 -14.46 -20.41 -1.05
C VAL A 180 -13.11 -21.13 -0.93
N PRO A 181 -12.94 -22.33 -1.51
CA PRO A 181 -11.72 -23.14 -1.35
C PRO A 181 -10.42 -22.44 -1.75
N ARG A 182 -10.44 -21.62 -2.81
CA ARG A 182 -9.25 -20.86 -3.26
C ARG A 182 -8.71 -19.88 -2.22
N ARG A 183 -9.56 -19.42 -1.30
CA ARG A 183 -9.21 -18.44 -0.25
C ARG A 183 -8.65 -19.07 1.02
N ARG A 184 -8.56 -20.40 1.08
CA ARG A 184 -8.04 -21.16 2.24
C ARG A 184 -6.52 -21.30 2.25
N GLN A 185 -5.83 -20.76 1.24
CA GLN A 185 -4.36 -20.74 1.22
C GLN A 185 -3.84 -19.90 2.39
N LEU A 186 -2.81 -20.39 3.09
CA LEU A 186 -2.23 -19.74 4.27
C LEU A 186 -1.76 -18.31 3.97
N THR A 187 -1.22 -18.07 2.77
CA THR A 187 -0.78 -16.75 2.32
C THR A 187 -1.96 -15.77 2.19
N SER A 188 -3.03 -16.16 1.49
CA SER A 188 -4.24 -15.35 1.32
C SER A 188 -4.92 -15.06 2.66
N LEU A 189 -5.00 -16.06 3.55
CA LEU A 189 -5.58 -15.88 4.89
C LEU A 189 -4.74 -14.92 5.75
N GLY A 190 -3.42 -15.08 5.74
CA GLY A 190 -2.50 -14.22 6.48
C GLY A 190 -2.58 -12.77 6.01
N ILE A 191 -2.56 -12.54 4.70
CA ILE A 191 -2.69 -11.19 4.12
C ILE A 191 -4.08 -10.60 4.41
N ALA A 192 -5.16 -11.39 4.28
CA ALA A 192 -6.52 -10.90 4.57
C ALA A 192 -6.69 -10.50 6.04
N ALA A 193 -6.21 -11.32 6.97
CA ALA A 193 -6.25 -11.02 8.39
C ALA A 193 -5.42 -9.77 8.71
N ALA A 194 -4.20 -9.67 8.16
CA ALA A 194 -3.35 -8.50 8.29
C ALA A 194 -4.03 -7.19 7.83
N VAL A 195 -4.57 -7.19 6.61
CA VAL A 195 -5.26 -6.02 6.03
C VAL A 195 -6.51 -5.68 6.82
N GLY A 196 -7.29 -6.69 7.21
CA GLY A 196 -8.50 -6.50 8.00
C GLY A 196 -8.20 -5.95 9.40
N THR A 197 -7.24 -6.52 10.13
CA THR A 197 -6.83 -6.01 11.45
C THR A 197 -6.33 -4.58 11.36
N LEU A 198 -5.48 -4.27 10.37
CA LEU A 198 -4.95 -2.92 10.19
C LEU A 198 -6.05 -1.91 9.87
N SER A 199 -6.94 -2.21 8.91
CA SER A 199 -8.03 -1.30 8.52
C SER A 199 -9.06 -1.09 9.61
N CYS A 200 -9.58 -2.17 10.22
CA CYS A 200 -10.55 -2.07 11.30
C CYS A 200 -9.97 -1.39 12.55
N GLY A 201 -8.70 -1.69 12.86
CA GLY A 201 -8.01 -1.09 13.99
C GLY A 201 -7.67 0.38 13.81
N ALA A 202 -7.26 0.79 12.60
CA ALA A 202 -7.05 2.21 12.30
C ALA A 202 -8.36 3.01 12.39
N LEU A 203 -9.47 2.46 11.86
CA LEU A 203 -10.80 3.07 12.02
C LEU A 203 -11.18 3.22 13.49
N ALA A 204 -11.07 2.14 14.26
CA ALA A 204 -11.43 2.14 15.67
C ALA A 204 -10.57 3.10 16.48
N SER A 205 -9.25 3.04 16.31
CA SER A 205 -8.30 3.88 17.01
C SER A 205 -8.55 5.37 16.73
N LEU A 206 -8.72 5.76 15.46
CA LEU A 206 -8.96 7.18 15.13
C LEU A 206 -10.33 7.66 15.59
N MET A 207 -11.39 6.86 15.47
CA MET A 207 -12.72 7.24 15.96
C MET A 207 -12.76 7.35 17.49
N LEU A 208 -12.07 6.45 18.20
CA LEU A 208 -11.95 6.51 19.67
C LEU A 208 -11.09 7.69 20.12
N ALA A 209 -9.98 7.96 19.44
CA ALA A 209 -9.15 9.14 19.72
C ALA A 209 -9.95 10.44 19.60
N ARG A 210 -10.87 10.50 18.62
CA ARG A 210 -11.76 11.64 18.41
C ARG A 210 -12.87 11.79 19.45
N THR A 211 -13.30 10.70 20.05
CA THR A 211 -14.48 10.70 20.95
C THR A 211 -14.10 10.71 22.44
N VAL A 212 -12.95 10.15 22.80
CA VAL A 212 -12.55 9.93 24.21
C VAL A 212 -11.68 11.07 24.77
N PHE A 213 -10.64 11.51 24.05
CA PHE A 213 -9.62 12.40 24.63
C PHE A 213 -10.05 13.86 24.68
N GLU A 214 -10.74 14.35 23.66
CA GLU A 214 -11.48 15.60 23.70
C GLU A 214 -12.68 15.45 22.77
N PRO A 215 -13.92 15.79 23.17
CA PRO A 215 -15.00 15.99 22.23
C PRO A 215 -14.68 17.23 21.37
N GLY A 216 -13.80 17.06 20.39
CA GLY A 216 -13.23 18.17 19.61
C GLY A 216 -12.17 17.71 18.60
N ASN A 217 -12.09 18.45 17.49
CA ASN A 217 -11.26 18.12 16.33
C ASN A 217 -9.73 18.30 16.53
N ARG A 218 -9.24 18.60 17.75
CA ARG A 218 -7.84 18.99 18.01
C ARG A 218 -6.88 17.81 18.00
N THR A 219 -7.17 16.74 18.73
CA THR A 219 -6.33 15.53 18.78
C THR A 219 -6.21 14.87 17.40
N ILE A 220 -7.32 14.84 16.66
CA ILE A 220 -7.30 14.40 15.26
C ILE A 220 -6.60 15.42 14.37
N GLY A 221 -6.76 16.72 14.61
CA GLY A 221 -6.03 17.79 13.93
C GLY A 221 -4.51 17.62 14.06
N PHE A 222 -4.02 17.29 15.27
CA PHE A 222 -2.64 16.93 15.53
C PHE A 222 -2.19 15.77 14.63
N PHE A 223 -2.91 14.65 14.67
CA PHE A 223 -2.57 13.46 13.88
C PHE A 223 -2.54 13.77 12.38
N LEU A 224 -3.56 14.47 11.88
CA LEU A 224 -3.67 14.81 10.47
C LEU A 224 -2.60 15.80 10.02
N LEU A 225 -2.22 16.80 10.84
CA LEU A 225 -1.12 17.70 10.53
C LEU A 225 0.19 16.94 10.40
N VAL A 226 0.47 16.05 11.35
CA VAL A 226 1.67 15.22 11.34
C VAL A 226 1.71 14.34 10.09
N VAL A 227 0.61 13.65 9.75
CA VAL A 227 0.53 12.79 8.56
C VAL A 227 0.66 13.58 7.27
N VAL A 228 -0.16 14.63 7.07
CA VAL A 228 -0.15 15.45 5.84
C VAL A 228 1.21 16.09 5.65
N GLY A 229 1.75 16.74 6.69
CA GLY A 229 3.06 17.38 6.61
C GLY A 229 4.17 16.38 6.32
N THR A 230 4.12 15.17 6.89
CA THR A 230 5.12 14.12 6.62
C THR A 230 5.05 13.65 5.17
N ILE A 231 3.85 13.47 4.61
CA ILE A 231 3.70 13.10 3.20
C ILE A 231 4.24 14.20 2.28
N ILE A 232 3.96 15.48 2.58
CA ILE A 232 4.49 16.62 1.82
C ILE A 232 6.03 16.66 1.90
N LEU A 233 6.61 16.50 3.09
CA LEU A 233 8.05 16.48 3.29
C LEU A 233 8.71 15.31 2.55
N ALA A 234 8.12 14.11 2.63
CA ALA A 234 8.60 12.96 1.89
C ALA A 234 8.56 13.20 0.38
N GLU A 235 7.49 13.81 -0.13
CA GLU A 235 7.37 14.16 -1.55
C GLU A 235 8.44 15.17 -1.99
N ALA A 236 8.64 16.22 -1.19
CA ALA A 236 9.65 17.23 -1.45
C ALA A 236 11.07 16.63 -1.42
N ALA A 237 11.37 15.77 -0.44
CA ALA A 237 12.65 15.09 -0.34
C ALA A 237 12.94 14.21 -1.55
N ARG A 238 11.94 13.50 -2.10
CA ARG A 238 12.11 12.70 -3.32
C ARG A 238 12.56 13.53 -4.53
N ARG A 239 12.14 14.81 -4.61
CA ARG A 239 12.53 15.72 -5.70
C ARG A 239 13.97 16.23 -5.52
N MET A 240 14.46 16.31 -4.28
CA MET A 240 15.81 16.73 -3.92
C MET A 240 16.79 15.53 -3.97
N ARG A 241 17.00 14.97 -5.17
CA ARG A 241 17.83 13.75 -5.41
C ARG A 241 19.33 13.87 -5.06
N SER A 242 19.84 15.05 -4.71
CA SER A 242 21.28 15.27 -4.55
C SER A 242 21.85 14.86 -3.19
N ASN A 243 21.03 14.63 -2.16
CA ASN A 243 21.52 14.42 -0.81
C ASN A 243 21.24 13.01 -0.28
N ARG A 244 22.29 12.22 -0.04
CA ARG A 244 22.18 10.82 0.43
C ARG A 244 21.52 10.67 1.80
N TRP A 245 21.51 11.73 2.62
CA TRP A 245 20.92 11.72 3.96
C TRP A 245 19.39 11.85 3.94
N LEU A 246 18.81 12.39 2.86
CA LEU A 246 17.37 12.59 2.66
C LEU A 246 16.73 11.37 1.99
N ASN A 247 16.97 10.17 2.54
CA ASN A 247 16.19 9.01 2.13
C ASN A 247 14.75 9.12 2.70
N ARG A 248 13.81 8.33 2.15
CA ARG A 248 12.39 8.39 2.55
C ARG A 248 12.19 8.09 4.03
N GLN A 249 12.88 7.08 4.57
CA GLN A 249 12.73 6.63 5.95
C GLN A 249 13.18 7.69 6.95
N ASN A 250 14.34 8.31 6.73
CA ASN A 250 14.85 9.41 7.54
C ASN A 250 13.90 10.61 7.47
N THR A 251 13.36 10.90 6.28
CA THR A 251 12.41 12.00 6.09
C THR A 251 11.12 11.78 6.87
N VAL A 252 10.62 10.54 6.90
CA VAL A 252 9.45 10.17 7.71
C VAL A 252 9.72 10.38 9.20
N VAL A 253 10.83 9.84 9.71
CA VAL A 253 11.16 9.94 11.14
C VAL A 253 11.33 11.39 11.57
N ILE A 254 12.12 12.16 10.83
CA ILE A 254 12.35 13.58 11.10
C ILE A 254 11.05 14.37 10.96
N GLY A 255 10.28 14.10 9.91
CA GLY A 255 9.01 14.77 9.63
C GLY A 255 8.00 14.56 10.77
N VAL A 256 7.77 13.32 11.18
CA VAL A 256 6.80 12.99 12.23
C VAL A 256 7.18 13.65 13.56
N VAL A 257 8.45 13.54 13.98
CA VAL A 257 8.93 14.11 15.25
C VAL A 257 8.86 15.64 15.23
N ALA A 258 9.37 16.28 14.18
CA ALA A 258 9.35 17.73 14.07
C ALA A 258 7.93 18.30 14.00
N LEU A 259 7.06 17.67 13.19
CA LEU A 259 5.67 18.10 13.06
C LEU A 259 4.86 17.84 14.32
N SER A 260 5.22 16.85 15.13
CA SER A 260 4.59 16.60 16.43
C SER A 260 4.87 17.75 17.40
N ILE A 261 6.10 18.29 17.43
CA ILE A 261 6.42 19.50 18.23
C ILE A 261 5.60 20.70 17.73
N ILE A 262 5.58 20.92 16.41
CA ILE A 262 4.84 22.02 15.80
C ILE A 262 3.34 21.92 16.10
N ALA A 263 2.75 20.75 15.92
CA ALA A 263 1.34 20.50 16.19
C ALA A 263 1.01 20.67 17.69
N ALA A 264 1.88 20.19 18.59
CA ALA A 264 1.69 20.36 20.03
C ALA A 264 1.62 21.86 20.39
N VAL A 265 2.54 22.67 19.88
CA VAL A 265 2.54 24.12 20.10
C VAL A 265 1.31 24.78 19.48
N LEU A 266 0.92 24.39 18.26
CA LEU A 266 -0.21 24.98 17.55
C LEU A 266 -1.55 24.80 18.28
N TRP A 267 -1.77 23.63 18.88
CA TRP A 267 -3.00 23.32 19.61
C TRP A 267 -2.89 23.50 21.13
N GLY A 268 -1.75 23.97 21.64
CA GLY A 268 -1.54 24.24 23.07
C GLY A 268 -1.41 22.98 23.93
N PHE A 269 -0.98 21.88 23.34
CA PHE A 269 -0.72 20.63 24.07
C PHE A 269 0.64 20.66 24.78
N SER A 270 0.81 19.76 25.75
CA SER A 270 2.10 19.48 26.39
C SER A 270 3.11 18.99 25.35
N VAL A 271 4.16 19.76 25.12
CA VAL A 271 5.21 19.43 24.13
C VAL A 271 5.89 18.11 24.50
N THR A 272 6.10 17.84 25.79
CA THR A 272 6.73 16.60 26.25
C THR A 272 5.89 15.38 25.92
N ASP A 273 4.59 15.42 26.23
CA ASP A 273 3.70 14.26 26.04
C ASP A 273 3.48 13.99 24.55
N PHE A 274 3.26 15.04 23.76
CA PHE A 274 3.05 14.91 22.32
C PHE A 274 4.34 14.64 21.53
N LEU A 275 5.51 14.95 22.09
CA LEU A 275 6.78 14.47 21.56
C LEU A 275 6.93 12.96 21.76
N LEU A 276 6.56 12.42 22.94
CA LEU A 276 6.54 10.98 23.20
C LEU A 276 5.54 10.26 22.29
N ILE A 277 4.35 10.82 22.11
CA ILE A 277 3.36 10.33 21.14
C ILE A 277 3.96 10.37 19.72
N GLY A 278 4.65 11.46 19.35
CA GLY A 278 5.34 11.60 18.07
C GLY A 278 6.39 10.52 17.81
N PHE A 279 7.19 10.14 18.81
CA PHE A 279 8.12 9.01 18.69
C PHE A 279 7.40 7.68 18.47
N GLY A 280 6.32 7.42 19.20
CA GLY A 280 5.49 6.24 19.00
C GLY A 280 4.86 6.19 17.61
N LEU A 281 4.34 7.33 17.15
CA LEU A 281 3.78 7.49 15.79
C LEU A 281 4.83 7.26 14.72
N SER A 282 6.06 7.77 14.90
CA SER A 282 7.15 7.56 13.96
C SER A 282 7.51 6.09 13.81
N ALA A 283 7.57 5.34 14.92
CA ALA A 283 7.85 3.91 14.91
C ALA A 283 6.72 3.14 14.19
N ALA A 284 5.46 3.45 14.50
CA ALA A 284 4.30 2.83 13.87
C ALA A 284 4.21 3.16 12.36
N TYR A 285 4.53 4.40 11.98
CA TYR A 285 4.57 4.82 10.57
C TYR A 285 5.62 4.03 9.79
N LEU A 286 6.85 3.95 10.31
CA LEU A 286 7.94 3.23 9.65
C LEU A 286 7.66 1.73 9.56
N ALA A 287 7.09 1.14 10.62
CA ALA A 287 6.62 -0.23 10.60
C ALA A 287 5.56 -0.45 9.52
N GLY A 288 4.64 0.49 9.35
CA GLY A 288 3.62 0.44 8.30
C GLY A 288 4.18 0.53 6.88
N GLU A 289 5.24 1.32 6.64
CA GLU A 289 5.90 1.31 5.33
C GLU A 289 6.55 -0.05 5.03
N GLY A 290 7.22 -0.66 6.02
CA GLY A 290 7.77 -2.00 5.88
C GLY A 290 6.69 -3.05 5.65
N PHE A 291 5.62 -3.02 6.45
CA PHE A 291 4.50 -3.93 6.34
C PHE A 291 3.78 -3.79 4.99
N GLY A 292 3.53 -2.56 4.55
CA GLY A 292 2.97 -2.23 3.24
C GLY A 292 3.77 -2.83 2.09
N THR A 293 5.11 -2.79 2.17
CA THR A 293 5.96 -3.42 1.15
C THR A 293 5.73 -4.93 1.08
N VAL A 294 5.61 -5.62 2.22
CA VAL A 294 5.32 -7.05 2.24
C VAL A 294 3.90 -7.36 1.74
N LEU A 295 2.91 -6.55 2.13
CA LEU A 295 1.52 -6.71 1.68
C LEU A 295 1.34 -6.46 0.19
N ARG A 296 2.18 -5.64 -0.43
CA ARG A 296 2.03 -5.22 -1.83
C ARG A 296 2.96 -5.98 -2.79
N SER A 297 4.21 -6.20 -2.41
CA SER A 297 5.21 -6.86 -3.26
C SER A 297 5.65 -8.23 -2.73
N GLY A 298 5.50 -8.48 -1.42
CA GLY A 298 5.98 -9.72 -0.78
C GLY A 298 7.46 -9.68 -0.44
N ARG A 299 8.11 -8.53 -0.64
CA ARG A 299 9.50 -8.28 -0.31
C ARG A 299 9.59 -7.06 0.61
N LEU A 300 10.47 -7.14 1.61
CA LEU A 300 10.74 -6.01 2.49
C LEU A 300 11.47 -4.90 1.71
N TRP A 301 10.99 -3.66 1.87
CA TRP A 301 11.60 -2.44 1.32
C TRP A 301 11.78 -2.44 -0.21
N SER A 302 10.85 -3.05 -0.94
CA SER A 302 10.80 -2.98 -2.40
C SER A 302 10.35 -1.61 -2.91
N SER A 303 10.93 -1.12 -4.00
CA SER A 303 10.47 0.06 -4.73
C SER A 303 10.65 -0.14 -6.25
N PRO A 304 9.71 0.29 -7.11
CA PRO A 304 8.43 0.95 -6.80
C PRO A 304 7.39 0.01 -6.17
N LEU A 305 6.44 0.58 -5.44
CA LEU A 305 5.34 -0.16 -4.81
C LEU A 305 4.11 -0.15 -5.72
N PRO A 306 3.42 -1.29 -5.92
CA PRO A 306 2.16 -1.31 -6.65
C PRO A 306 1.04 -0.65 -5.83
N GLY A 307 0.12 0.00 -6.53
CA GLY A 307 -1.04 0.67 -5.96
C GLY A 307 -0.88 2.19 -5.79
N ILE A 308 -2.01 2.87 -5.95
CA ILE A 308 -2.15 4.34 -5.98
C ILE A 308 -1.99 4.91 -4.56
N LEU A 309 -2.43 4.17 -3.54
CA LEU A 309 -2.48 4.60 -2.15
C LEU A 309 -1.39 3.95 -1.29
N SER A 310 -0.29 3.50 -1.90
CA SER A 310 0.84 2.87 -1.19
C SER A 310 1.54 3.80 -0.19
N SER A 311 1.38 5.12 -0.29
CA SER A 311 1.84 6.06 0.75
C SER A 311 0.97 6.08 2.01
N LEU A 312 -0.23 5.47 2.01
CA LEU A 312 -1.08 5.35 3.19
C LEU A 312 -0.71 4.16 4.09
N ASP A 313 0.16 3.25 3.65
CA ASP A 313 0.53 2.07 4.44
C ASP A 313 1.14 2.46 5.80
N GLY A 314 2.05 3.46 5.82
CA GLY A 314 2.61 4.04 7.05
C GLY A 314 1.58 4.77 7.91
N PRO A 315 0.86 5.77 7.37
CA PRO A 315 -0.19 6.50 8.08
C PRO A 315 -1.27 5.61 8.72
N LEU A 316 -1.66 4.51 8.08
CA LEU A 316 -2.67 3.61 8.65
C LEU A 316 -2.15 2.82 9.85
N CYS A 317 -0.89 2.37 9.83
CA CYS A 317 -0.28 1.76 11.02
C CYS A 317 -0.09 2.79 12.14
N ALA A 318 0.28 4.03 11.80
CA ALA A 318 0.32 5.12 12.77
C ALA A 318 -1.08 5.40 13.36
N GLY A 319 -2.12 5.40 12.52
CA GLY A 319 -3.52 5.56 12.93
C GLY A 319 -3.99 4.44 13.85
N LEU A 320 -3.64 3.18 13.56
CA LEU A 320 -3.89 2.05 14.43
C LEU A 320 -3.31 2.26 15.84
N ALA A 321 -2.05 2.72 15.95
CA ALA A 321 -1.38 2.92 17.23
C ALA A 321 -1.86 4.15 18.02
N PHE A 322 -2.49 5.12 17.36
CA PHE A 322 -2.68 6.47 17.91
C PHE A 322 -3.48 6.51 19.21
N PHE A 323 -4.65 5.86 19.28
CA PHE A 323 -5.46 5.82 20.51
C PHE A 323 -4.72 5.18 21.68
N SER A 324 -3.99 4.09 21.43
CA SER A 324 -3.20 3.42 22.46
C SER A 324 -2.06 4.30 22.96
N LEU A 325 -1.40 5.05 22.08
CA LEU A 325 -0.37 6.02 22.46
C LEU A 325 -0.95 7.15 23.31
N LEU A 326 -2.12 7.69 22.94
CA LEU A 326 -2.81 8.70 23.73
C LEU A 326 -3.16 8.17 25.12
N THR A 327 -3.71 6.96 25.21
CA THR A 327 -4.14 6.33 26.47
C THR A 327 -2.97 5.98 27.40
N LEU A 328 -1.80 5.71 26.83
CA LEU A 328 -0.63 5.37 27.61
C LEU A 328 0.10 6.61 28.17
N ILE A 329 0.03 7.73 27.46
CA ILE A 329 0.87 8.91 27.71
C ILE A 329 0.10 10.04 28.39
N LEU A 330 -1.19 10.24 28.05
CA LEU A 330 -2.07 11.27 28.61
C LEU A 330 -2.88 10.72 29.79
#